data_AF-A0A6J3LXF7-F1
#
_entry.id   AF-A0A6J3LXF7-F1
#
_cell.length_a   1.000
_cell.length_b   1.000
_cell.length_c   1.000
_cell.angle_alpha   90.00
_cell.angle_beta   90.00
_cell.angle_gamma   90.00
#
_symmetry.space_group_name_H-M   'P 1'
#
loop_
_entity.id
_entity.type
_entity.pdbx_description
1 polymer ?
#
loop_
_entity_poly.entity_id
_entity_poly.type
_entity_poly.pdbx_seq_one_letter_code
_entity_poly.pdbx_strand_id
1 'polypeptide(L)'
;MKIESRWAFSPPFRARFAKPLRWGTSAEPAESNELSPAPRTLIANRVNCEIFYLEREVDRDYDTPLAALYRMYEHLVLDQSIEIRNEIEHIWFMRWPVRDLPDPHDPDPERYACLACLPALLCLAFNERIRLGLPRHAPSIFSHDDLDVWRAQKRVYEEEPAWATRVPRLKATLAIPHWDNEKRDFVTLDGFEAEGACAESAAKNILILRPHIHFI
;
A
#
# COMPACT_ATOMS: atom_id res chain seq x y z
N MET A 1 7.14 63.39 34.05
CA MET A 1 7.84 62.20 33.52
C MET A 1 6.81 61.10 33.32
N LYS A 2 6.30 60.94 32.08
CA LYS A 2 5.47 59.83 31.62
C LYS A 2 5.71 59.72 30.10
N ILE A 3 6.23 58.57 29.68
CA ILE A 3 6.52 58.17 28.30
C ILE A 3 5.40 57.21 27.93
N GLU A 4 4.69 57.42 26.81
CA GLU A 4 4.08 56.40 25.92
C GLU A 4 3.76 57.10 24.58
N SER A 5 4.52 56.88 23.49
CA SER A 5 4.43 55.78 22.51
C SER A 5 3.28 55.96 21.50
N ARG A 6 3.63 56.54 20.34
CA ARG A 6 2.81 56.68 19.13
C ARG A 6 2.64 55.31 18.46
N TRP A 7 1.39 54.91 18.21
CA TRP A 7 1.05 53.90 17.21
C TRP A 7 0.50 54.58 15.96
N ALA A 8 1.21 54.46 14.85
CA ALA A 8 0.73 54.79 13.52
C ALA A 8 0.53 53.47 12.76
N PHE A 9 -0.71 53.14 12.42
CA PHE A 9 -1.03 52.05 11.50
C PHE A 9 -1.25 52.63 10.10
N SER A 10 -0.33 52.33 9.19
CA SER A 10 -0.56 52.35 7.74
C SER A 10 -0.36 50.92 7.22
N PRO A 11 -1.25 50.40 6.35
CA PRO A 11 -1.15 49.02 5.87
C PRO A 11 -0.22 48.94 4.65
N PRO A 12 0.55 47.85 4.47
CA PRO A 12 1.19 47.59 3.19
C PRO A 12 0.33 46.67 2.32
N PHE A 13 0.09 47.18 1.11
CA PHE A 13 -0.17 46.49 -0.14
C PHE A 13 0.37 45.05 -0.23
N ARG A 14 -0.49 44.11 -0.63
CA ARG A 14 -0.11 42.96 -1.46
C ARG A 14 -1.19 42.68 -2.48
N ALA A 15 -0.88 42.94 -3.75
CA ALA A 15 -1.50 42.29 -4.89
C ALA A 15 -0.40 41.49 -5.59
N ARG A 16 -0.58 40.18 -5.75
CA ARG A 16 0.00 39.39 -6.85
C ARG A 16 -0.79 38.08 -7.03
N PHE A 17 -1.62 38.10 -8.07
CA PHE A 17 -2.09 36.99 -8.92
C PHE A 17 -2.86 35.82 -8.28
N ALA A 18 -4.16 36.04 -8.05
CA ALA A 18 -5.16 34.98 -8.22
C ALA A 18 -5.41 34.79 -9.72
N LYS A 19 -5.18 33.59 -10.26
CA LYS A 19 -5.73 33.22 -11.58
C LYS A 19 -7.19 32.79 -11.40
N PRO A 20 -8.09 33.19 -12.30
CA PRO A 20 -9.52 33.03 -12.11
C PRO A 20 -9.99 31.59 -12.36
N LEU A 21 -10.99 31.22 -11.57
CA LEU A 21 -11.86 30.06 -11.67
C LEU A 21 -12.43 29.94 -13.10
N ARG A 22 -12.09 28.87 -13.83
CA ARG A 22 -12.78 28.51 -15.07
C ARG A 22 -13.81 27.44 -14.74
N TRP A 23 -15.08 27.84 -14.70
CA TRP A 23 -16.21 26.94 -14.79
C TRP A 23 -16.44 26.57 -16.27
N GLY A 24 -16.62 25.27 -16.54
CA GLY A 24 -17.23 24.76 -17.77
C GLY A 24 -16.25 24.21 -18.82
N THR A 25 -15.92 22.94 -18.70
CA THR A 25 -16.24 21.96 -19.76
C THR A 25 -16.24 20.59 -19.09
N SER A 26 -17.28 19.82 -19.37
CA SER A 26 -17.58 18.50 -18.84
C SER A 26 -16.31 17.67 -18.67
N ALA A 27 -15.91 17.41 -17.43
CA ALA A 27 -15.03 16.29 -17.17
C ALA A 27 -15.89 15.05 -17.42
N GLU A 28 -15.82 14.52 -18.64
CA GLU A 28 -16.16 13.11 -18.83
C GLU A 28 -15.34 12.32 -17.81
N PRO A 29 -15.96 11.44 -17.01
CA PRO A 29 -15.19 10.58 -16.14
C PRO A 29 -14.27 9.78 -17.06
N ALA A 30 -12.96 9.83 -16.82
CA ALA A 30 -12.03 8.95 -17.49
C ALA A 30 -12.34 7.51 -17.05
N GLU A 31 -13.31 6.91 -17.71
CA GLU A 31 -13.47 5.47 -17.83
C GLU A 31 -12.24 4.94 -18.55
N SER A 32 -11.15 4.70 -17.82
CA SER A 32 -10.17 3.69 -18.20
C SER A 32 -10.32 2.54 -17.23
N ASN A 33 -11.26 1.66 -17.56
CA ASN A 33 -11.48 0.35 -16.96
C ASN A 33 -10.33 -0.64 -17.27
N GLU A 34 -9.10 -0.13 -17.47
CA GLU A 34 -7.92 -0.93 -17.74
C GLU A 34 -7.29 -1.33 -16.41
N LEU A 35 -7.41 -2.62 -16.09
CA LEU A 35 -6.69 -3.25 -14.99
C LEU A 35 -5.19 -2.92 -15.09
N SER A 36 -4.52 -2.83 -13.94
CA SER A 36 -3.07 -2.62 -13.86
C SER A 36 -2.32 -3.58 -14.80
N PRO A 37 -1.26 -3.15 -15.51
CA PRO A 37 -0.51 -4.01 -16.42
C PRO A 37 0.04 -5.26 -15.72
N ALA A 38 0.35 -6.30 -16.51
CA ALA A 38 0.98 -7.51 -15.99
C ALA A 38 2.36 -7.21 -15.36
N PRO A 39 2.86 -8.05 -14.43
CA PRO A 39 4.05 -7.72 -13.63
C PRO A 39 5.29 -7.51 -14.49
N ARG A 40 5.52 -8.37 -15.49
CA ARG A 40 6.66 -8.20 -16.41
C ARG A 40 6.56 -6.93 -17.26
N THR A 41 5.35 -6.49 -17.59
CA THR A 41 5.12 -5.23 -18.31
C THR A 41 5.47 -4.03 -17.44
N LEU A 42 5.10 -4.06 -16.15
CA LEU A 42 5.48 -3.03 -15.18
C LEU A 42 7.00 -3.00 -14.98
N ILE A 43 7.64 -4.16 -14.78
CA ILE A 43 9.09 -4.26 -14.60
C ILE A 43 9.83 -3.72 -15.83
N ALA A 44 9.43 -4.12 -17.03
CA ALA A 44 10.06 -3.69 -18.28
C ALA A 44 9.91 -2.19 -18.55
N ASN A 45 8.83 -1.57 -18.05
CA ASN A 45 8.53 -0.16 -18.25
C ASN A 45 8.72 0.70 -16.99
N ARG A 46 9.40 0.18 -15.96
CA ARG A 46 9.55 0.79 -14.63
C ARG A 46 9.86 2.29 -14.68
N VAL A 47 10.89 2.68 -15.44
CA VAL A 47 11.35 4.07 -15.57
C VAL A 47 10.23 5.02 -16.04
N ASN A 48 9.30 4.52 -16.85
CA ASN A 48 8.22 5.32 -17.42
C ASN A 48 6.98 5.35 -16.53
N CYS A 49 6.80 4.38 -15.63
CA CYS A 49 5.55 4.23 -14.88
C CYS A 49 5.70 4.40 -13.36
N GLU A 50 6.91 4.32 -12.79
CA GLU A 50 7.09 4.33 -11.33
C GLU A 50 6.53 5.59 -10.68
N ILE A 51 6.77 6.77 -11.27
CA ILE A 51 6.27 8.05 -10.77
C ILE A 51 4.76 8.14 -10.92
N PHE A 52 4.20 7.64 -12.03
CA PHE A 52 2.76 7.63 -12.25
C PHE A 52 2.01 6.85 -11.17
N TYR A 53 2.51 5.66 -10.80
CA TYR A 53 1.88 4.85 -9.75
C TYR A 53 2.12 5.41 -8.35
N LEU A 54 3.27 6.05 -8.12
CA LEU A 54 3.60 6.70 -6.85
C LEU A 54 2.71 7.92 -6.59
N GLU A 55 2.45 8.74 -7.61
CA GLU A 55 1.71 9.99 -7.50
C GLU A 55 0.19 9.83 -7.69
N ARG A 56 -0.30 8.59 -7.86
CA ARG A 56 -1.71 8.36 -8.10
C ARG A 56 -2.55 8.85 -6.92
N GLU A 57 -3.44 9.79 -7.20
CA GLU A 57 -4.43 10.26 -6.22
C GLU A 57 -5.42 9.15 -5.89
N VAL A 58 -5.71 9.00 -4.60
CA VAL A 58 -6.67 8.03 -4.09
C VAL A 58 -7.66 8.76 -3.19
N ASP A 59 -8.93 8.68 -3.54
CA ASP A 59 -10.00 9.09 -2.64
C ASP A 59 -10.22 7.98 -1.59
N ARG A 60 -9.58 8.16 -0.43
CA ARG A 60 -9.55 7.15 0.64
C ARG A 60 -10.92 6.96 1.31
N ASP A 61 -11.84 7.91 1.17
CA ASP A 61 -13.18 7.84 1.78
C ASP A 61 -14.13 6.94 1.00
N TYR A 62 -13.91 6.80 -0.31
CA TYR A 62 -14.72 5.97 -1.23
C TYR A 62 -13.94 4.78 -1.78
N ASP A 63 -12.83 4.44 -1.14
CA ASP A 63 -11.95 3.38 -1.58
C ASP A 63 -12.57 1.99 -1.39
N THR A 64 -12.06 1.02 -2.13
CA THR A 64 -12.52 -0.37 -2.06
C THR A 64 -11.37 -1.31 -1.74
N PRO A 65 -11.63 -2.45 -1.06
CA PRO A 65 -10.57 -3.42 -0.78
C PRO A 65 -9.90 -3.94 -2.04
N LEU A 66 -10.65 -4.08 -3.14
CA LEU A 66 -10.13 -4.53 -4.42
C LEU A 66 -9.18 -3.50 -5.04
N ALA A 67 -9.59 -2.22 -5.08
CA ALA A 67 -8.72 -1.16 -5.56
C ALA A 67 -7.42 -1.10 -4.75
N ALA A 68 -7.50 -1.14 -3.42
CA ALA A 68 -6.34 -1.16 -2.54
C ALA A 68 -5.40 -2.34 -2.81
N LEU A 69 -5.93 -3.54 -3.08
CA LEU A 69 -5.11 -4.69 -3.47
C LEU A 69 -4.35 -4.46 -4.78
N TYR A 70 -4.99 -3.87 -5.80
CA TYR A 70 -4.30 -3.53 -7.05
C TYR A 70 -3.21 -2.48 -6.85
N ARG A 71 -3.42 -1.49 -5.98
CA ARG A 71 -2.39 -0.50 -5.65
C ARG A 71 -1.21 -1.15 -4.93
N MET A 72 -1.48 -1.97 -3.91
CA MET A 72 -0.46 -2.78 -3.24
C MET A 72 0.34 -3.64 -4.22
N TYR A 73 -0.34 -4.25 -5.19
CA TYR A 73 0.29 -5.05 -6.24
C TYR A 73 1.27 -4.21 -7.06
N GLU A 74 0.87 -3.03 -7.53
CA GLU A 74 1.73 -2.15 -8.32
C GLU A 74 2.95 -1.71 -7.51
N HIS A 75 2.74 -1.27 -6.28
CA HIS A 75 3.83 -0.87 -5.38
C HIS A 75 4.77 -2.04 -5.06
N LEU A 76 4.25 -3.26 -4.92
CA LEU A 76 5.05 -4.48 -4.73
C LEU A 76 5.96 -4.76 -5.93
N VAL A 77 5.40 -4.74 -7.14
CA VAL A 77 6.17 -5.00 -8.37
C VAL A 77 7.21 -3.91 -8.63
N LEU A 78 6.90 -2.67 -8.25
CA LEU A 78 7.76 -1.51 -8.39
C LEU A 78 8.68 -1.28 -7.18
N ASP A 79 8.74 -2.18 -6.21
CA ASP A 79 9.58 -2.07 -5.00
C ASP A 79 9.41 -0.72 -4.25
N GLN A 80 8.18 -0.21 -4.21
CA GLN A 80 7.82 1.03 -3.53
C GLN A 80 7.44 0.74 -2.08
N SER A 81 8.43 0.33 -1.28
CA SER A 81 8.22 -0.20 0.08
C SER A 81 7.43 0.73 1.02
N ILE A 82 7.61 2.05 0.91
CA ILE A 82 6.87 3.05 1.69
C ILE A 82 5.38 3.00 1.33
N GLU A 83 5.05 2.92 0.03
CA GLU A 83 3.66 2.89 -0.41
C GLU A 83 2.98 1.56 -0.12
N ILE A 84 3.70 0.44 -0.18
CA ILE A 84 3.19 -0.85 0.31
C ILE A 84 2.76 -0.72 1.78
N ARG A 85 3.58 -0.08 2.62
CA ARG A 85 3.25 0.16 4.02
C ARG A 85 2.02 1.07 4.15
N ASN A 86 1.94 2.15 3.39
CA ASN A 86 0.80 3.07 3.41
C ASN A 86 -0.51 2.35 3.06
N GLU A 87 -0.49 1.45 2.08
CA GLU A 87 -1.67 0.66 1.73
C GLU A 87 -2.03 -0.38 2.80
N ILE A 88 -1.03 -1.05 3.41
CA ILE A 88 -1.27 -1.95 4.56
C ILE A 88 -1.94 -1.19 5.71
N GLU A 89 -1.44 0.00 6.03
CA GLU A 89 -1.98 0.87 7.08
C GLU A 89 -3.40 1.36 6.73
N HIS A 90 -3.64 1.71 5.48
CA HIS A 90 -4.97 2.09 5.00
C HIS A 90 -5.97 0.93 5.18
N ILE A 91 -5.65 -0.28 4.71
CA ILE A 91 -6.49 -1.47 4.89
C ILE A 91 -6.70 -1.77 6.39
N TRP A 92 -5.68 -1.52 7.22
CA TRP A 92 -5.82 -1.62 8.67
C TRP A 92 -6.92 -0.65 9.15
N PHE A 93 -6.85 0.63 8.85
CA PHE A 93 -7.82 1.61 9.38
C PHE A 93 -9.20 1.56 8.73
N MET A 94 -9.33 1.09 7.49
CA MET A 94 -10.63 0.81 6.86
C MET A 94 -11.34 -0.40 7.47
N ARG A 95 -10.66 -1.17 8.33
CA ARG A 95 -11.21 -2.33 9.04
C ARG A 95 -11.79 -3.40 8.12
N TRP A 96 -11.26 -3.49 6.90
CA TRP A 96 -11.57 -4.60 6.01
C TRP A 96 -10.92 -5.88 6.57
N PRO A 97 -11.71 -6.92 6.90
CA PRO A 97 -11.15 -8.20 7.32
C PRO A 97 -10.43 -8.86 6.16
N VAL A 98 -9.23 -9.42 6.40
CA VAL A 98 -8.40 -10.00 5.33
C VAL A 98 -9.11 -11.16 4.65
N ARG A 99 -9.80 -11.99 5.45
CA ARG A 99 -10.58 -13.14 4.98
C ARG A 99 -11.75 -12.80 4.06
N ASP A 100 -12.23 -11.56 4.12
CA ASP A 100 -13.41 -11.09 3.38
C ASP A 100 -13.00 -10.23 2.15
N LEU A 101 -11.69 -10.13 1.85
CA LEU A 101 -11.21 -9.48 0.64
C LEU A 101 -11.81 -10.14 -0.62
N PRO A 102 -12.37 -9.37 -1.55
CA PRO A 102 -13.02 -9.90 -2.74
C PRO A 102 -12.02 -10.59 -3.68
N ASP A 103 -12.45 -11.66 -4.33
CA ASP A 103 -11.67 -12.33 -5.37
C ASP A 103 -11.62 -11.44 -6.62
N PRO A 104 -10.43 -11.02 -7.09
CA PRO A 104 -10.30 -10.17 -8.28
C PRO A 104 -10.71 -10.89 -9.58
N HIS A 105 -10.72 -12.22 -9.61
CA HIS A 105 -10.90 -13.01 -10.85
C HIS A 105 -10.00 -12.53 -12.00
N ASP A 106 -8.75 -12.20 -11.66
CA ASP A 106 -7.86 -11.51 -12.59
C ASP A 106 -7.49 -12.41 -13.78
N PRO A 107 -7.64 -11.93 -15.02
CA PRO A 107 -7.38 -12.75 -16.21
C PRO A 107 -5.89 -12.98 -16.49
N ASP A 108 -4.99 -12.15 -15.96
CA ASP A 108 -3.55 -12.35 -16.10
C ASP A 108 -3.04 -13.24 -14.96
N PRO A 109 -2.46 -14.42 -15.27
CA PRO A 109 -2.07 -15.37 -14.24
C PRO A 109 -0.96 -14.83 -13.32
N GLU A 110 -0.06 -13.99 -13.83
CA GLU A 110 1.06 -13.44 -13.04
C GLU A 110 0.55 -12.38 -12.07
N ARG A 111 -0.27 -11.45 -12.54
CA ARG A 111 -0.94 -10.46 -11.71
C ARG A 111 -1.83 -11.12 -10.67
N TYR A 112 -2.61 -12.14 -11.06
CA TYR A 112 -3.45 -12.87 -10.11
C TYR A 112 -2.63 -13.58 -9.03
N ALA A 113 -1.50 -14.17 -9.40
CA ALA A 113 -0.57 -14.78 -8.44
C ALA A 113 0.04 -13.76 -7.49
N CYS A 114 0.42 -12.57 -7.96
CA CYS A 114 0.89 -11.47 -7.10
C CYS A 114 -0.21 -11.02 -6.14
N LEU A 115 -1.42 -10.75 -6.64
CA LEU A 115 -2.58 -10.36 -5.83
C LEU A 115 -2.89 -11.41 -4.76
N ALA A 116 -2.78 -12.70 -5.08
CA ALA A 116 -3.00 -13.80 -4.15
C ALA A 116 -1.93 -13.91 -3.04
N CYS A 117 -0.76 -13.27 -3.18
CA CYS A 117 0.24 -13.22 -2.12
C CYS A 117 -0.04 -12.12 -1.09
N LEU A 118 -0.74 -11.04 -1.50
CA LEU A 118 -0.96 -9.88 -0.65
C LEU A 118 -1.77 -10.19 0.62
N PRO A 119 -2.84 -11.02 0.59
CA PRO A 119 -3.53 -11.39 1.81
C PRO A 119 -2.65 -12.08 2.85
N ALA A 120 -1.70 -12.94 2.43
CA ALA A 120 -0.74 -13.57 3.34
C ALA A 120 0.15 -12.52 4.03
N LEU A 121 0.63 -11.53 3.26
CA LEU A 121 1.42 -10.41 3.80
C LEU A 121 0.59 -9.54 4.78
N LEU A 122 -0.68 -9.29 4.46
CA LEU A 122 -1.60 -8.57 5.35
C LEU A 122 -1.83 -9.35 6.65
N CYS A 123 -2.07 -10.66 6.57
CA CYS A 123 -2.20 -11.52 7.75
C CYS A 123 -0.95 -11.46 8.61
N LEU A 124 0.25 -11.53 8.04
CA LEU A 124 1.50 -11.40 8.81
C LEU A 124 1.57 -10.05 9.53
N ALA A 125 1.38 -8.94 8.81
CA ALA A 125 1.46 -7.60 9.36
C ALA A 125 0.42 -7.39 10.49
N PHE A 126 -0.83 -7.79 10.25
CA PHE A 126 -1.93 -7.57 11.18
C PHE A 126 -1.83 -8.49 12.39
N ASN A 127 -1.46 -9.75 12.19
CA ASN A 127 -1.32 -10.71 13.28
C ASN A 127 -0.14 -10.38 14.20
N GLU A 128 0.91 -9.71 13.71
CA GLU A 128 1.97 -9.16 14.55
C GLU A 128 1.41 -8.12 15.53
N ARG A 129 0.62 -7.16 15.03
CA ARG A 129 -0.03 -6.12 15.88
C ARG A 129 -0.99 -6.75 16.89
N ILE A 130 -1.80 -7.71 16.45
CA ILE A 130 -2.72 -8.44 17.33
C ILE A 130 -1.95 -9.22 18.41
N ARG A 131 -0.78 -9.78 18.09
CA ARG A 131 0.09 -10.45 19.07
C ARG A 131 0.58 -9.47 20.15
N LEU A 132 0.94 -8.24 19.76
CA LEU A 132 1.31 -7.15 20.67
C LEU A 132 0.13 -6.62 21.53
N GLY A 133 -1.10 -7.07 21.24
CA GLY A 133 -2.30 -6.70 21.96
C GLY A 133 -3.09 -5.57 21.33
N LEU A 134 -2.80 -5.21 20.07
CA LEU A 134 -3.53 -4.18 19.33
C LEU A 134 -4.62 -4.83 18.46
N PRO A 135 -5.91 -4.71 18.83
CA PRO A 135 -6.98 -5.24 18.02
C PRO A 135 -7.27 -4.35 16.81
N ARG A 136 -7.96 -4.89 15.80
CA ARG A 136 -8.35 -4.16 14.57
C ARG A 136 -9.21 -2.91 14.84
N HIS A 137 -9.93 -2.88 15.96
CA HIS A 137 -10.76 -1.75 16.35
C HIS A 137 -10.00 -0.65 17.12
N ALA A 138 -8.72 -0.86 17.44
CA ALA A 138 -7.91 0.15 18.11
C ALA A 138 -7.78 1.42 17.23
N PRO A 139 -8.02 2.62 17.77
CA PRO A 139 -7.71 3.88 17.09
C PRO A 139 -6.20 4.05 16.88
N SER A 140 -5.82 5.03 16.06
CA SER A 140 -4.42 5.39 15.84
C SER A 140 -3.73 6.01 17.06
N ILE A 141 -4.51 6.66 17.94
CA ILE A 141 -4.03 7.29 19.17
C ILE A 141 -4.76 6.66 20.34
N PHE A 142 -4.02 6.15 21.31
CA PHE A 142 -4.54 5.49 22.50
C PHE A 142 -3.58 5.62 23.68
N SER A 143 -4.09 5.39 24.88
CA SER A 143 -3.32 5.43 26.13
C SER A 143 -2.72 4.07 26.50
N HIS A 144 -1.83 4.06 27.49
CA HIS A 144 -1.31 2.79 28.04
C HIS A 144 -2.43 1.97 28.70
N ASP A 145 -3.40 2.63 29.34
CA ASP A 145 -4.54 1.97 29.98
C ASP A 145 -5.41 1.25 28.93
N ASP A 146 -5.64 1.87 27.77
CA ASP A 146 -6.35 1.23 26.66
C ASP A 146 -5.63 -0.04 26.18
N LEU A 147 -4.29 0.02 26.08
CA LEU A 147 -3.46 -1.10 25.65
C LEU A 147 -3.53 -2.28 26.63
N ASP A 148 -3.51 -2.01 27.94
CA ASP A 148 -3.63 -3.05 28.97
C ASP A 148 -5.01 -3.71 28.93
N VAL A 149 -6.07 -2.92 28.72
CA VAL A 149 -7.42 -3.45 28.49
C VAL A 149 -7.45 -4.36 27.26
N TRP A 150 -6.87 -3.96 26.13
CA TRP A 150 -6.87 -4.77 24.92
C TRP A 150 -6.00 -6.02 25.02
N ARG A 151 -4.86 -5.96 25.72
CA ARG A 151 -4.01 -7.14 25.97
C ARG A 151 -4.71 -8.22 26.79
N ALA A 152 -5.65 -7.82 27.65
CA ALA A 152 -6.48 -8.75 28.41
C ALA A 152 -7.60 -9.40 27.57
N GLN A 153 -7.94 -8.83 26.41
CA GLN A 153 -8.97 -9.38 25.54
C GLN A 153 -8.48 -10.63 24.81
N LYS A 154 -9.45 -11.46 24.37
CA LYS A 154 -9.17 -12.57 23.47
C LYS A 154 -8.68 -12.03 22.13
N ARG A 155 -7.49 -12.47 21.71
CA ARG A 155 -6.93 -12.15 20.40
C ARG A 155 -7.76 -12.80 19.29
N VAL A 156 -8.11 -12.02 18.29
CA VAL A 156 -8.76 -12.46 17.05
C VAL A 156 -7.76 -12.24 15.93
N TYR A 157 -7.21 -13.34 15.40
CA TYR A 157 -6.24 -13.30 14.32
C TYR A 157 -6.93 -13.24 12.96
N GLU A 158 -6.29 -12.56 12.02
CA GLU A 158 -6.69 -12.48 10.62
C GLU A 158 -6.30 -13.77 9.90
N GLU A 159 -7.12 -14.14 8.91
CA GLU A 159 -6.96 -15.33 8.08
C GLU A 159 -7.02 -14.94 6.61
N GLU A 160 -6.33 -15.70 5.76
CA GLU A 160 -6.35 -15.46 4.32
C GLU A 160 -7.73 -15.79 3.72
N PRO A 161 -8.17 -15.05 2.69
CA PRO A 161 -9.40 -15.37 1.98
C PRO A 161 -9.24 -16.69 1.21
N ALA A 162 -10.30 -17.48 1.17
CA ALA A 162 -10.25 -18.82 0.57
C ALA A 162 -9.87 -18.82 -0.92
N TRP A 163 -10.05 -17.71 -1.65
CA TRP A 163 -9.67 -17.62 -3.06
C TRP A 163 -8.14 -17.55 -3.24
N ALA A 164 -7.43 -16.84 -2.36
CA ALA A 164 -5.98 -16.64 -2.48
C ALA A 164 -5.23 -17.97 -2.42
N THR A 165 -5.66 -18.89 -1.56
CA THR A 165 -5.08 -20.24 -1.44
C THR A 165 -5.34 -21.10 -2.67
N ARG A 166 -6.46 -20.90 -3.39
CA ARG A 166 -6.82 -21.64 -4.61
C ARG A 166 -6.09 -21.17 -5.87
N VAL A 167 -5.56 -19.94 -5.88
CA VAL A 167 -4.84 -19.42 -7.05
C VAL A 167 -3.65 -20.32 -7.36
N PRO A 168 -3.51 -20.83 -8.60
CA PRO A 168 -2.44 -21.76 -8.94
C PRO A 168 -1.07 -21.08 -8.87
N ARG A 169 -0.07 -21.90 -8.55
CA ARG A 169 1.34 -21.51 -8.62
C ARG A 169 1.74 -21.28 -10.09
N LEU A 170 2.58 -20.26 -10.36
CA LEU A 170 3.03 -19.95 -11.72
C LEU A 170 3.91 -21.05 -12.31
N LYS A 171 3.72 -21.35 -13.61
CA LYS A 171 4.53 -22.35 -14.33
C LYS A 171 5.99 -21.91 -14.49
N ALA A 172 6.20 -20.64 -14.81
CA ALA A 172 7.52 -20.02 -14.88
C ALA A 172 7.73 -19.12 -13.66
N THR A 173 8.96 -19.04 -13.18
CA THR A 173 9.29 -18.16 -12.05
C THR A 173 9.14 -16.71 -12.47
N LEU A 174 8.41 -15.95 -11.66
CA LEU A 174 8.36 -14.49 -11.76
C LEU A 174 9.36 -13.92 -10.76
N ALA A 175 10.48 -13.39 -11.26
CA ALA A 175 11.44 -12.67 -10.42
C ALA A 175 11.10 -11.18 -10.43
N ILE A 176 10.81 -10.63 -9.25
CA ILE A 176 10.53 -9.20 -9.07
C ILE A 176 11.80 -8.56 -8.51
N PRO A 177 12.40 -7.57 -9.19
CA PRO A 177 13.63 -6.95 -8.74
C PRO A 177 13.37 -5.96 -7.60
N HIS A 178 14.37 -5.78 -6.75
CA HIS A 178 14.39 -4.81 -5.64
C HIS A 178 15.63 -3.92 -5.75
N TRP A 179 15.57 -2.74 -5.14
CA TRP A 179 16.66 -1.79 -5.10
C TRP A 179 17.77 -2.26 -4.15
N ASP A 180 18.97 -2.45 -4.69
CA ASP A 180 20.17 -2.75 -3.93
C ASP A 180 20.97 -1.45 -3.70
N ASN A 181 21.13 -1.08 -2.43
CA ASN A 181 21.82 0.15 -2.05
C ASN A 181 23.32 0.15 -2.36
N GLU A 182 23.96 -1.02 -2.36
CA GLU A 182 25.38 -1.16 -2.63
C GLU A 182 25.65 -1.05 -4.14
N LYS A 183 24.82 -1.74 -4.94
CA LYS A 183 24.93 -1.75 -6.40
C LYS A 183 24.32 -0.52 -7.07
N ARG A 184 23.45 0.21 -6.37
CA ARG A 184 22.69 1.35 -6.91
C ARG A 184 21.87 0.96 -8.14
N ASP A 185 21.30 -0.24 -8.12
CA ASP A 185 20.53 -0.78 -9.22
C ASP A 185 19.44 -1.75 -8.72
N PHE A 186 18.47 -2.04 -9.59
CA PHE A 186 17.46 -3.05 -9.36
C PHE A 186 18.01 -4.45 -9.66
N VAL A 187 18.01 -5.31 -8.65
CA VAL A 187 18.52 -6.69 -8.76
C VAL A 187 17.46 -7.71 -8.38
N THR A 188 17.57 -8.90 -8.94
CA THR A 188 16.77 -10.06 -8.55
C THR A 188 17.54 -10.92 -7.54
N LEU A 189 16.82 -11.61 -6.67
CA LEU A 189 17.43 -12.61 -5.79
C LEU A 189 18.01 -13.79 -6.58
N ASP A 190 19.01 -14.46 -6.03
CA ASP A 190 19.65 -15.62 -6.65
C ASP A 190 18.80 -16.92 -6.56
N GLY A 191 17.79 -16.94 -5.70
CA GLY A 191 16.89 -18.07 -5.53
C GLY A 191 15.97 -17.96 -4.32
N PHE A 192 15.05 -18.91 -4.16
CA PHE A 192 14.06 -18.91 -3.08
C PHE A 192 14.65 -19.09 -1.68
N GLU A 193 15.87 -19.62 -1.59
CA GLU A 193 16.61 -19.80 -0.34
C GLU A 193 17.51 -18.60 0.00
N ALA A 194 17.50 -17.55 -0.83
CA ALA A 194 18.28 -16.35 -0.57
C ALA A 194 17.80 -15.65 0.71
N GLU A 195 18.74 -15.01 1.42
CA GLU A 195 18.41 -14.23 2.61
C GLU A 195 17.37 -13.15 2.28
N GLY A 196 16.33 -13.06 3.11
CA GLY A 196 15.24 -12.12 2.91
C GLY A 196 14.22 -12.51 1.84
N ALA A 197 14.33 -13.69 1.20
CA ALA A 197 13.30 -14.16 0.26
C ALA A 197 11.91 -14.27 0.92
N CYS A 198 10.88 -13.85 0.20
CA CYS A 198 9.50 -13.88 0.68
C CYS A 198 8.89 -15.28 0.56
N ALA A 199 8.68 -15.96 1.69
CA ALA A 199 8.13 -17.32 1.74
C ALA A 199 6.67 -17.38 1.20
N GLU A 200 5.89 -16.34 1.49
CA GLU A 200 4.49 -16.21 1.09
C GLU A 200 4.37 -16.13 -0.44
N SER A 201 5.29 -15.41 -1.08
CA SER A 201 5.39 -15.30 -2.54
C SER A 201 6.00 -16.55 -3.20
N ALA A 202 6.91 -17.25 -2.51
CA ALA A 202 7.50 -18.49 -3.01
C ALA A 202 6.47 -19.59 -3.27
N ALA A 203 5.40 -19.65 -2.46
CA ALA A 203 4.27 -20.56 -2.66
C ALA A 203 3.59 -20.40 -4.02
N LYS A 204 3.67 -19.19 -4.62
CA LYS A 204 3.14 -18.88 -5.96
C LYS A 204 4.20 -18.87 -7.07
N ASN A 205 5.44 -19.31 -6.78
CA ASN A 205 6.59 -19.27 -7.68
C ASN A 205 7.03 -17.84 -8.05
N ILE A 206 6.88 -16.93 -7.11
CA ILE A 206 7.30 -15.53 -7.24
C ILE A 206 8.52 -15.32 -6.35
N LEU A 207 9.64 -14.96 -6.98
CA LEU A 207 10.92 -14.69 -6.32
C LEU A 207 11.05 -13.18 -6.08
N ILE A 208 10.90 -12.77 -4.82
CA ILE A 208 10.93 -11.37 -4.41
C ILE A 208 11.56 -11.24 -3.02
N LEU A 209 12.27 -10.13 -2.79
CA LEU A 209 12.69 -9.73 -1.44
C LEU A 209 11.45 -9.44 -0.59
N ARG A 210 11.43 -9.93 0.65
CA ARG A 210 10.32 -9.70 1.56
C ARG A 210 10.11 -8.19 1.74
N PRO A 211 8.93 -7.64 1.38
CA PRO A 211 8.67 -6.23 1.56
C PRO A 211 8.63 -5.88 3.05
N HIS A 212 8.94 -4.63 3.38
CA HIS A 212 8.79 -4.14 4.74
C HIS A 212 7.31 -3.95 5.09
N ILE A 213 6.71 -4.97 5.69
CA ILE A 213 5.26 -5.03 5.96
C ILE A 213 4.84 -4.53 7.35
N HIS A 214 5.79 -4.25 8.24
CA HIS A 214 5.48 -3.79 9.59
C HIS A 214 5.27 -2.28 9.61
N PHE A 215 4.26 -1.83 10.35
CA PHE A 215 3.97 -0.43 10.61
C PHE A 215 3.71 -0.24 12.11
N ILE A 216 4.11 0.93 12.62
CA ILE A 216 3.98 1.32 14.03
C ILE A 216 2.66 2.06 14.20
#